data_AF-A0A7W6CVN1-F1
#
_entry.id   AF-A0A7W6CVN1-F1
#
_cell.length_a   1.000
_cell.length_b   1.000
_cell.length_c   1.000
_cell.angle_alpha   90.00
_cell.angle_beta   90.00
_cell.angle_gamma   90.00
#
_symmetry.space_group_name_H-M   'P 1'
#
loop_
_entity.id
_entity.type
_entity.pdbx_description
1 polymer ?
#
loop_
_entity_poly.entity_id
_entity_poly.type
_entity_poly.pdbx_seq_one_letter_code
_entity_poly.pdbx_strand_id
1 'polypeptide(L)'
;MKLALATPMQVEGSAKSPIGWIDFCKTHSADCDVKAARPVRAPLTEARLKELDAINRKVNAAIAPMTDQELYGVEEKWTYPVDKGDCEDYVLLKRRMLMDAGWPRQALLITVVRDLKGDGHAVLTVVTDRGDYTLDNQADDVKPWFETGYTYIKRQSQIDPNVWVLLGDGIGPVGVATAP
;
A
#
# COMPACT_ATOMS: atom_id res chain seq x y z
N MET A 1 -15.38 -10.73 13.61
CA MET A 1 -14.02 -10.18 13.70
C MET A 1 -14.14 -8.80 14.34
N LYS A 2 -13.53 -8.59 15.51
CA LYS A 2 -13.56 -7.29 16.20
C LYS A 2 -12.24 -6.60 15.87
N LEU A 3 -12.28 -5.53 15.08
CA LEU A 3 -11.08 -4.79 14.71
C LEU A 3 -10.64 -3.92 15.88
N ALA A 4 -9.35 -3.87 16.17
CA ALA A 4 -8.78 -2.88 17.07
C ALA A 4 -8.90 -1.47 16.45
N LEU A 5 -9.03 -0.46 17.31
CA LEU A 5 -9.00 0.95 16.90
C LEU A 5 -7.62 1.25 16.30
N ALA A 6 -7.58 1.71 15.05
CA ALA A 6 -6.34 2.10 14.40
C ALA A 6 -6.06 3.61 14.64
N THR A 7 -4.79 4.01 14.61
CA THR A 7 -4.38 5.42 14.62
C THR A 7 -4.07 5.89 13.19
N PRO A 8 -4.17 7.19 12.87
CA PRO A 8 -3.65 7.72 11.62
C PRO A 8 -2.12 7.65 11.57
N MET A 9 -1.56 7.27 10.43
CA MET A 9 -0.13 7.36 10.18
C MET A 9 0.34 8.82 10.13
N GLN A 10 1.47 9.12 10.77
CA GLN A 10 2.04 10.47 10.79
C GLN A 10 2.89 10.73 9.54
N VAL A 11 2.75 11.92 8.98
CA VAL A 11 3.54 12.38 7.83
C VAL A 11 4.60 13.35 8.33
N GLU A 12 5.87 13.06 8.04
CA GLU A 12 7.01 13.83 8.53
C GLU A 12 7.63 14.73 7.46
N GLY A 13 7.33 14.49 6.19
CA GLY A 13 7.88 15.28 5.10
C GLY A 13 7.57 14.72 3.73
N SER A 14 8.27 15.24 2.73
CA SER A 14 8.19 14.77 1.34
C SER A 14 9.15 13.61 1.08
N ALA A 15 8.72 12.64 0.28
CA ALA A 15 9.55 11.53 -0.20
C ALA A 15 9.60 11.50 -1.73
N LYS A 16 10.65 10.86 -2.27
CA LYS A 16 10.67 10.49 -3.70
C LYS A 16 9.83 9.25 -3.95
N SER A 17 9.07 9.28 -5.04
CA SER A 17 8.35 8.12 -5.57
C SER A 17 9.31 6.95 -5.82
N PRO A 18 8.88 5.69 -5.60
CA PRO A 18 9.61 4.52 -6.07
C PRO A 18 9.82 4.59 -7.59
N ILE A 19 10.95 4.09 -8.07
CA ILE A 19 11.23 4.05 -9.51
C ILE A 19 10.20 3.18 -10.25
N GLY A 20 9.78 2.07 -9.64
CA GLY A 20 8.73 1.20 -10.18
C GLY A 20 7.40 1.94 -10.42
N TRP A 21 6.98 2.84 -9.51
CA TRP A 21 5.80 3.69 -9.75
C TRP A 21 5.98 4.63 -10.94
N ILE A 22 7.16 5.25 -11.05
CA ILE A 22 7.47 6.16 -12.17
C ILE A 22 7.42 5.40 -13.50
N ASP A 23 7.97 4.19 -13.55
CA ASP A 23 8.00 3.36 -14.74
C ASP A 23 6.62 2.78 -15.09
N PHE A 24 5.85 2.36 -14.09
CA PHE A 24 4.45 1.96 -14.24
C PHE A 24 3.63 3.05 -14.93
N CYS A 25 3.75 4.31 -14.49
CA CYS A 25 3.01 5.44 -15.06
C CYS A 25 3.34 5.73 -16.52
N LYS A 26 4.51 5.29 -17.03
CA LYS A 26 4.85 5.46 -18.46
C LYS A 26 3.99 4.59 -19.37
N THR A 27 3.56 3.42 -18.88
CA THR A 27 2.75 2.45 -19.63
C THR A 27 1.29 2.40 -19.17
N HIS A 28 1.00 2.91 -17.96
CA HIS A 28 -0.31 2.96 -17.33
C HIS A 28 -0.69 4.39 -16.93
N SER A 29 -0.64 5.31 -17.88
CA SER A 29 -0.87 6.75 -17.61
C SER A 29 -2.23 7.02 -16.96
N ALA A 30 -3.27 6.23 -17.26
CA ALA A 30 -4.60 6.39 -16.68
C ALA A 30 -4.65 6.21 -15.15
N ASP A 31 -3.72 5.45 -14.57
CA ASP A 31 -3.61 5.25 -13.12
C ASP A 31 -2.95 6.44 -12.39
N CYS A 32 -2.22 7.27 -13.15
CA CYS A 32 -1.35 8.31 -12.63
C CYS A 32 -1.78 9.73 -13.02
N ASP A 33 -2.36 9.89 -14.22
CA ASP A 33 -2.91 11.15 -14.73
C ASP A 33 -4.31 11.39 -14.18
N VAL A 34 -4.35 11.55 -12.86
CA VAL A 34 -5.57 11.82 -12.11
C VAL A 34 -5.50 13.22 -11.52
N LYS A 35 -6.63 13.93 -11.53
CA LYS A 35 -6.69 15.26 -10.92
C LYS A 35 -6.41 15.14 -9.41
N ALA A 36 -5.60 16.08 -8.92
CA ALA A 36 -5.43 16.28 -7.49
C ALA A 36 -6.79 16.41 -6.81
N ALA A 37 -6.95 15.73 -5.68
CA ALA A 37 -8.20 15.70 -4.95
C ALA A 37 -7.98 16.02 -3.46
N ARG A 38 -9.05 16.42 -2.77
CA ARG A 38 -8.97 16.64 -1.32
C ARG A 38 -8.74 15.30 -0.60
N PRO A 39 -7.92 15.26 0.47
CA PRO A 39 -7.78 14.09 1.33
C PRO A 39 -9.13 13.59 1.84
N VAL A 40 -9.31 12.27 1.94
CA VAL A 40 -10.55 11.62 2.39
C VAL A 40 -10.20 10.45 3.30
N ARG A 41 -10.93 10.37 4.41
CA ARG A 41 -10.99 9.16 5.24
C ARG A 41 -12.22 8.36 4.82
N ALA A 42 -12.03 7.12 4.39
CA ALA A 42 -13.14 6.26 4.03
C ALA A 42 -13.94 5.85 5.29
N PRO A 43 -15.28 5.88 5.29
CA PRO A 43 -16.07 5.36 6.40
C PRO A 43 -15.89 3.85 6.55
N LEU A 44 -15.40 3.38 7.70
CA LEU A 44 -15.20 1.95 7.95
C LEU A 44 -16.41 1.34 8.66
N THR A 45 -17.44 1.06 7.88
CA THR A 45 -18.60 0.26 8.33
C THR A 45 -18.24 -1.23 8.36
N GLU A 46 -19.08 -2.06 8.99
CA GLU A 46 -18.91 -3.52 8.96
C GLU A 46 -18.91 -4.09 7.53
N ALA A 47 -19.72 -3.51 6.63
CA ALA A 47 -19.77 -3.93 5.23
C ALA A 47 -18.46 -3.60 4.50
N ARG A 48 -17.94 -2.38 4.69
CA ARG A 48 -16.65 -1.95 4.12
C ARG A 48 -15.49 -2.77 4.69
N LEU A 49 -15.51 -3.09 5.97
CA LEU A 49 -14.52 -3.98 6.56
C LEU A 49 -14.53 -5.39 5.94
N LYS A 50 -15.72 -5.99 5.78
CA LYS A 50 -15.86 -7.29 5.09
C LYS A 50 -15.37 -7.22 3.64
N GLU A 51 -15.58 -6.09 2.97
CA GLU A 51 -15.12 -5.87 1.60
C GLU A 51 -13.58 -5.79 1.51
N LEU A 52 -12.91 -5.11 2.46
CA LEU A 52 -11.44 -5.12 2.56
C LEU A 52 -10.90 -6.53 2.73
N ASP A 53 -11.45 -7.29 3.70
CA ASP A 53 -11.02 -8.67 3.96
C ASP A 53 -11.26 -9.57 2.75
N ALA A 54 -12.44 -9.49 2.14
CA ALA A 54 -12.80 -10.29 0.97
C ALA A 54 -11.88 -10.01 -0.23
N ILE A 55 -11.61 -8.74 -0.54
CA ILE A 55 -10.71 -8.37 -1.66
C ILE A 55 -9.28 -8.78 -1.35
N ASN A 56 -8.79 -8.57 -0.11
CA ASN A 56 -7.43 -8.97 0.27
C ASN A 56 -7.21 -10.47 0.04
N ARG A 57 -8.09 -11.31 0.62
CA ARG A 57 -8.02 -12.77 0.48
C ARG A 57 -8.22 -13.22 -0.96
N LYS A 58 -9.13 -12.59 -1.70
CA LYS A 58 -9.37 -12.94 -3.11
C LYS A 58 -8.12 -12.72 -3.96
N VAL A 59 -7.43 -11.59 -3.78
CA VAL A 59 -6.18 -11.34 -4.51
C VAL A 59 -5.07 -12.28 -4.04
N ASN A 60 -4.92 -12.48 -2.73
CA ASN A 60 -3.91 -13.39 -2.17
C ASN A 60 -4.06 -14.83 -2.66
N ALA A 61 -5.30 -15.28 -2.89
CA ALA A 61 -5.58 -16.61 -3.41
C ALA A 61 -5.46 -16.72 -4.94
N ALA A 62 -5.65 -15.62 -5.67
CA ALA A 62 -5.68 -15.61 -7.14
C ALA A 62 -4.29 -15.46 -7.77
N ILE A 63 -3.38 -14.76 -7.08
CA ILE A 63 -2.03 -14.50 -7.56
C ILE A 63 -1.06 -15.40 -6.80
N ALA A 64 -0.19 -16.10 -7.50
CA ALA A 64 0.89 -16.88 -6.89
C ALA A 64 2.14 -16.00 -6.74
N PRO A 65 2.82 -16.01 -5.58
CA PRO A 65 4.00 -15.19 -5.37
C PRO A 65 5.15 -15.65 -6.27
N MET A 66 5.73 -14.72 -7.03
CA MET A 66 6.93 -14.93 -7.84
C MET A 66 7.59 -13.58 -8.09
N THR A 67 8.92 -13.51 -7.95
CA THR A 67 9.65 -12.24 -8.11
C THR A 67 9.67 -11.79 -9.57
N ASP A 68 9.82 -10.49 -9.80
CA ASP A 68 10.02 -9.95 -11.14
C ASP A 68 11.26 -10.48 -11.87
N GLN A 69 12.30 -10.82 -11.11
CA GLN A 69 13.50 -11.44 -11.66
C GLN A 69 13.20 -12.83 -12.23
N GLU A 70 12.31 -13.59 -11.59
CA GLU A 70 11.86 -14.91 -12.07
C GLU A 70 10.84 -14.79 -13.23
N LEU A 71 9.92 -13.82 -13.16
CA LEU A 71 8.87 -13.64 -14.16
C LEU A 71 9.35 -12.97 -15.45
N TYR A 72 10.15 -11.92 -15.31
CA TYR A 72 10.47 -11.00 -16.40
C TYR A 72 11.97 -10.83 -16.61
N GLY A 73 12.81 -11.34 -15.71
CA GLY A 73 14.26 -11.24 -15.83
C GLY A 73 14.83 -9.86 -15.47
N VAL A 74 14.06 -9.01 -14.78
CA VAL A 74 14.44 -7.65 -14.37
C VAL A 74 14.28 -7.49 -12.87
N GLU A 75 14.97 -6.49 -12.29
CA GLU A 75 14.93 -6.25 -10.85
C GLU A 75 13.55 -5.83 -10.35
N GLU A 76 12.84 -4.97 -11.10
CA GLU A 76 11.53 -4.45 -10.72
C GLU A 76 10.70 -4.11 -11.98
N LYS A 77 9.42 -4.46 -11.96
CA LYS A 77 8.44 -4.24 -13.02
C LYS A 77 7.01 -4.28 -12.48
N TRP A 78 6.59 -3.13 -11.97
CA TRP A 78 5.22 -2.88 -11.54
C TRP A 78 4.24 -3.09 -12.69
N THR A 79 3.28 -3.99 -12.51
CA THR A 79 2.25 -4.28 -13.50
C THR A 79 0.96 -4.77 -12.85
N TYR A 80 -0.12 -4.89 -13.62
CA TYR A 80 -1.27 -5.65 -13.17
C TYR A 80 -0.99 -7.14 -13.36
N PRO A 81 -0.98 -7.94 -12.27
CA PRO A 81 -0.70 -9.36 -12.37
C PRO A 81 -1.89 -10.11 -12.98
N VAL A 82 -1.59 -11.24 -13.63
CA VAL A 82 -2.61 -12.16 -14.16
C VAL A 82 -2.80 -13.33 -13.20
N ASP A 83 -1.76 -14.15 -13.04
CA ASP A 83 -1.73 -15.32 -12.15
C ASP A 83 -0.50 -15.34 -11.23
N LYS A 84 0.48 -14.47 -11.48
CA LYS A 84 1.72 -14.35 -10.71
C LYS A 84 2.17 -12.89 -10.59
N GLY A 85 2.90 -12.61 -9.53
CA GLY A 85 3.52 -11.31 -9.26
C GLY A 85 4.13 -11.28 -7.85
N ASP A 86 4.70 -10.16 -7.47
CA ASP A 86 5.23 -9.88 -6.14
C ASP A 86 4.51 -8.70 -5.47
N CYS A 87 5.14 -8.00 -4.53
CA CYS A 87 4.43 -7.19 -3.55
C CYS A 87 3.64 -6.02 -4.17
N GLU A 88 4.24 -5.28 -5.09
CA GLU A 88 3.64 -4.15 -5.77
C GLU A 88 2.46 -4.55 -6.65
N ASP A 89 2.53 -5.72 -7.29
CA ASP A 89 1.55 -6.21 -8.25
C ASP A 89 0.24 -6.52 -7.51
N TYR A 90 0.36 -7.13 -6.32
CA TYR A 90 -0.77 -7.38 -5.44
C TYR A 90 -1.36 -6.07 -4.95
N VAL A 91 -0.52 -5.09 -4.59
CA VAL A 91 -0.99 -3.78 -4.14
C VAL A 91 -1.75 -3.05 -5.24
N LEU A 92 -1.24 -3.04 -6.47
CA LEU A 92 -1.90 -2.47 -7.65
C LEU A 92 -3.26 -3.13 -7.88
N LEU A 93 -3.32 -4.47 -7.89
CA LEU A 93 -4.57 -5.19 -8.13
C LEU A 93 -5.61 -4.95 -7.01
N LYS A 94 -5.21 -5.04 -5.74
CA LYS A 94 -6.10 -4.77 -4.59
C LYS A 94 -6.65 -3.34 -4.65
N ARG A 95 -5.77 -2.37 -4.94
CA ARG A 95 -6.16 -0.95 -5.07
C ARG A 95 -7.19 -0.77 -6.18
N ARG A 96 -6.95 -1.32 -7.37
CA ARG A 96 -7.89 -1.24 -8.49
C ARG A 96 -9.25 -1.85 -8.12
N MET A 97 -9.26 -3.06 -7.57
CA MET A 97 -10.50 -3.73 -7.18
C MET A 97 -11.29 -2.97 -6.12
N LEU A 98 -10.61 -2.32 -5.16
CA LEU A 98 -11.27 -1.47 -4.18
C LEU A 98 -11.83 -0.19 -4.82
N MET A 99 -11.11 0.43 -5.75
CA MET A 99 -11.62 1.58 -6.51
C MET A 99 -12.85 1.20 -7.33
N ASP A 100 -12.85 0.04 -7.98
CA ASP A 100 -14.00 -0.49 -8.73
C ASP A 100 -15.20 -0.78 -7.80
N ALA A 101 -14.93 -1.16 -6.55
CA ALA A 101 -15.93 -1.28 -5.47
C ALA A 101 -16.34 0.07 -4.84
N GLY A 102 -15.94 1.19 -5.45
CA GLY A 102 -16.34 2.53 -5.05
C GLY A 102 -15.64 3.06 -3.79
N TRP A 103 -14.46 2.53 -3.45
CA TRP A 103 -13.60 3.19 -2.47
C TRP A 103 -12.94 4.44 -3.06
N PRO A 104 -12.80 5.53 -2.30
CA PRO A 104 -12.13 6.71 -2.79
C PRO A 104 -10.62 6.43 -2.96
N ARG A 105 -10.07 6.75 -4.13
CA ARG A 105 -8.63 6.63 -4.42
C ARG A 105 -7.76 7.29 -3.36
N GLN A 106 -8.20 8.42 -2.80
CA GLN A 106 -7.50 9.19 -1.78
C GLN A 106 -7.33 8.41 -0.47
N ALA A 107 -8.12 7.36 -0.24
CA ALA A 107 -7.97 6.48 0.91
C ALA A 107 -7.11 5.25 0.60
N LEU A 108 -6.77 4.97 -0.66
CA LEU A 108 -6.09 3.75 -1.09
C LEU A 108 -4.68 4.06 -1.55
N LEU A 109 -3.73 3.98 -0.63
CA LEU A 109 -2.40 4.53 -0.78
C LEU A 109 -1.36 3.44 -0.79
N ILE A 110 -0.57 3.39 -1.87
CA ILE A 110 0.57 2.49 -1.95
C ILE A 110 1.63 2.94 -0.93
N THR A 111 2.14 2.00 -0.16
CA THR A 111 3.05 2.25 0.95
C THR A 111 4.25 1.34 0.86
N VAL A 112 5.45 1.91 1.00
CA VAL A 112 6.71 1.17 1.07
C VAL A 112 7.13 1.03 2.52
N VAL A 113 7.46 -0.19 2.91
CA VAL A 113 7.85 -0.58 4.27
C VAL A 113 9.14 -1.39 4.27
N ARG A 114 9.69 -1.63 5.46
CA ARG A 114 10.54 -2.79 5.73
C ARG A 114 9.69 -3.87 6.39
N ASP A 115 9.72 -5.07 5.84
CA ASP A 115 8.96 -6.19 6.38
C ASP A 115 9.58 -6.75 7.68
N LEU A 116 9.04 -7.84 8.23
CA LEU A 116 9.55 -8.45 9.47
C LEU A 116 10.96 -9.04 9.35
N LYS A 117 11.47 -9.22 8.13
CA LYS A 117 12.84 -9.67 7.85
C LYS A 117 13.78 -8.49 7.59
N GLY A 118 13.24 -7.28 7.45
CA GLY A 118 13.97 -6.07 7.11
C GLY A 118 14.09 -5.84 5.60
N ASP A 119 13.42 -6.65 4.77
CA ASP A 119 13.44 -6.53 3.32
C ASP A 119 12.52 -5.39 2.85
N GLY A 120 12.81 -4.82 1.68
CA GLY A 120 11.90 -3.84 1.06
C GLY A 120 10.59 -4.52 0.67
N HIS A 121 9.46 -3.90 1.01
CA HIS A 121 8.13 -4.46 0.74
C HIS A 121 7.11 -3.39 0.43
N ALA A 122 6.14 -3.70 -0.43
CA ALA A 122 5.02 -2.84 -0.76
C ALA A 122 3.71 -3.39 -0.17
N VAL A 123 2.95 -2.51 0.47
CA VAL A 123 1.63 -2.82 1.03
C VAL A 123 0.61 -1.76 0.62
N LEU A 124 -0.68 -2.09 0.73
CA LEU A 124 -1.75 -1.13 0.51
C LEU A 124 -2.24 -0.60 1.85
N THR A 125 -2.02 0.69 2.10
CA THR A 125 -2.62 1.37 3.25
C THR A 125 -4.00 1.92 2.87
N VAL A 126 -4.98 1.65 3.73
CA VAL A 126 -6.35 2.14 3.62
C VAL A 126 -6.63 3.13 4.75
N VAL A 127 -6.77 4.40 4.39
CA VAL A 127 -7.04 5.50 5.33
C VAL A 127 -8.53 5.59 5.63
N THR A 128 -8.91 5.35 6.88
CA THR A 128 -10.32 5.34 7.30
C THR A 128 -10.62 6.33 8.42
N ASP A 129 -11.92 6.49 8.73
CA ASP A 129 -12.40 7.24 9.89
C ASP A 129 -12.23 6.47 11.22
N ARG A 130 -11.78 5.22 11.16
CA ARG A 130 -11.41 4.36 12.30
C ARG A 130 -9.90 4.11 12.41
N GLY A 131 -9.10 4.87 11.66
CA GLY A 131 -7.64 4.78 11.56
C GLY A 131 -7.16 4.11 10.29
N ASP A 132 -5.87 3.82 10.21
CA ASP A 132 -5.24 3.32 8.99
C ASP A 132 -5.02 1.80 9.07
N TYR A 133 -5.42 1.09 8.01
CA TYR A 133 -5.34 -0.37 7.91
C TYR A 133 -4.41 -0.78 6.76
N THR A 134 -3.82 -1.97 6.86
CA THR A 134 -2.88 -2.50 5.88
C THR A 134 -3.43 -3.79 5.27
N LEU A 135 -3.41 -3.85 3.94
CA LEU A 135 -3.65 -5.04 3.14
C LEU A 135 -2.31 -5.49 2.54
N ASP A 136 -2.02 -6.78 2.65
CA ASP A 136 -0.71 -7.36 2.35
C ASP A 136 -0.85 -8.73 1.65
N ASN A 137 0.08 -9.09 0.77
CA ASN A 137 0.18 -10.44 0.21
C ASN A 137 0.87 -11.44 1.16
N GLN A 138 1.67 -10.97 2.12
CA GLN A 138 2.29 -11.81 3.16
C GLN A 138 1.31 -12.20 4.29
N ALA A 139 0.15 -11.55 4.38
CA ALA A 139 -0.86 -11.80 5.41
C ALA A 139 -2.28 -11.66 4.87
N ASP A 140 -3.13 -12.66 5.12
CA ASP A 140 -4.52 -12.63 4.67
C ASP A 140 -5.42 -11.71 5.50
N ASP A 141 -5.08 -11.49 6.76
CA ASP A 141 -5.85 -10.64 7.65
C ASP A 141 -5.55 -9.16 7.40
N VAL A 142 -6.60 -8.36 7.28
CA VAL A 142 -6.50 -6.89 7.30
C VAL A 142 -6.17 -6.44 8.72
N LYS A 143 -5.05 -5.73 8.90
CA LYS A 143 -4.54 -5.33 10.21
C LYS A 143 -4.48 -3.81 10.36
N PRO A 144 -4.68 -3.25 11.56
CA PRO A 144 -4.18 -1.91 11.89
C PRO A 144 -2.70 -1.82 11.52
N TRP A 145 -2.27 -0.69 10.95
CA TRP A 145 -0.90 -0.56 10.44
C TRP A 145 0.18 -0.86 11.50
N PHE A 146 -0.01 -0.45 12.75
CA PHE A 146 0.94 -0.69 13.85
C PHE A 146 0.97 -2.15 14.35
N GLU A 147 -0.04 -2.98 14.04
CA GLU A 147 -0.06 -4.40 14.40
C GLU A 147 0.66 -5.28 13.36
N THR A 148 1.07 -4.70 12.24
CA THR A 148 1.86 -5.42 11.22
C THR A 148 3.27 -5.73 11.68
N GLY A 149 3.83 -4.91 12.58
CA GLY A 149 5.22 -5.00 13.02
C GLY A 149 6.23 -4.46 12.01
N TYR A 150 5.78 -3.92 10.87
CA TYR A 150 6.63 -3.34 9.83
C TYR A 150 7.18 -1.96 10.21
N THR A 151 8.32 -1.61 9.61
CA THR A 151 8.81 -0.23 9.63
C THR A 151 8.29 0.52 8.42
N TYR A 152 7.44 1.51 8.62
CA TYR A 152 6.84 2.28 7.54
C TYR A 152 7.76 3.41 7.08
N ILE A 153 8.06 3.47 5.79
CA ILE A 153 9.07 4.39 5.24
C ILE A 153 8.42 5.57 4.51
N LYS A 154 7.59 5.26 3.52
CA LYS A 154 6.96 6.28 2.66
C LYS A 154 5.67 5.77 2.05
N ARG A 155 4.78 6.69 1.68
CA ARG A 155 3.47 6.37 1.11
C ARG A 155 3.06 7.41 0.07
N GLN A 156 2.19 7.02 -0.84
CA GLN A 156 1.48 7.98 -1.69
C GLN A 156 0.74 9.04 -0.85
N SER A 157 0.69 10.27 -1.34
CA SER A 157 -0.17 11.29 -0.77
C SER A 157 -1.64 10.98 -1.08
N GLN A 158 -2.54 11.41 -0.21
CA GLN A 158 -3.98 11.35 -0.50
C GLN A 158 -4.39 12.23 -1.69
N ILE A 159 -3.61 13.29 -1.95
CA ILE A 159 -3.95 14.34 -2.90
C ILE A 159 -3.67 13.87 -4.33
N ASP A 160 -2.45 13.38 -4.57
CA ASP A 160 -1.92 13.01 -5.87
C ASP A 160 -1.09 11.73 -5.73
N PRO A 161 -1.36 10.66 -6.51
CA PRO A 161 -0.63 9.39 -6.41
C PRO A 161 0.85 9.49 -6.86
N ASN A 162 1.23 10.58 -7.53
CA ASN A 162 2.61 10.85 -7.96
C ASN A 162 3.41 11.60 -6.90
N VAL A 163 2.75 12.15 -5.88
CA VAL A 163 3.39 12.80 -4.73
C VAL A 163 3.50 11.79 -3.60
N TRP A 164 4.70 11.66 -3.03
CA TRP A 164 4.99 10.74 -1.94
C TRP A 164 5.42 11.48 -0.69
N VAL A 165 5.07 10.91 0.46
CA VAL A 165 5.36 11.47 1.78
C VAL A 165 6.17 10.50 2.60
N LEU A 166 7.08 11.01 3.42
CA LEU A 166 7.80 10.25 4.44
C LEU A 166 6.85 10.00 5.61
N LEU A 167 6.96 8.80 6.16
CA LEU A 167 6.15 8.37 7.29
C LEU A 167 7.01 8.30 8.55
N GLY A 168 6.45 8.82 9.65
CA GLY A 168 7.00 8.66 10.98
C GLY A 168 6.68 7.26 11.49
N ASP A 169 7.74 6.48 11.55
CA ASP A 169 7.98 5.11 12.03
C ASP A 169 6.93 4.34 12.85
N GLY A 170 5.94 4.91 13.54
CA GLY A 170 4.98 4.17 14.37
C GLY A 170 5.56 3.39 15.56
N ILE A 171 6.88 3.23 15.55
CA ILE A 171 7.81 2.80 16.57
C ILE A 171 9.13 3.51 16.17
N GLY A 172 9.45 4.64 16.84
CA GLY A 172 10.70 5.40 16.66
C GLY A 172 11.91 4.50 16.33
N PRO A 173 12.79 4.80 15.36
CA PRO A 173 13.99 4.03 15.18
C PRO A 173 14.85 4.29 16.41
N VAL A 174 14.92 3.32 17.31
CA VAL A 174 16.10 3.18 18.15
C VAL A 174 17.24 2.84 17.19
N GLY A 175 17.93 3.89 16.75
CA GLY A 175 19.23 3.80 16.10
C GLY A 175 19.20 3.40 14.63
N VAL A 176 19.07 4.39 13.75
CA VAL A 176 19.93 4.42 12.56
C VAL A 176 20.58 5.79 12.52
N ALA A 177 21.88 5.81 12.82
CA ALA A 177 22.71 6.98 12.71
C ALA A 177 22.63 7.54 11.28
N THR A 178 22.22 8.80 11.15
CA THR A 178 22.50 9.58 9.94
C THR A 178 23.98 9.94 9.97
N ALA A 179 24.73 9.49 8.97
CA ALA A 179 26.09 10.00 8.71
C ALA A 179 26.03 11.51 8.45
N PRO A 180 27.10 12.26 8.80
CA PRO A 180 27.12 13.73 8.81
C PRO A 180 26.93 14.37 7.44
#